data_AF-A0A9E4PSM4-F1
#
_entry.id   AF-A0A9E4PSM4-F1
#
_cell.length_a   1.000
_cell.length_b   1.000
_cell.length_c   1.000
_cell.angle_alpha   90.00
_cell.angle_beta   90.00
_cell.angle_gamma   90.00
#
_symmetry.space_group_name_H-M   'P 1'
#
loop_
_entity.id
_entity.type
_entity.pdbx_description
1 polymer ?
#
loop_
_entity_poly.entity_id
_entity_poly.type
_entity_poly.pdbx_seq_one_letter_code
_entity_poly.pdbx_strand_id
1 'polypeptide(L)' 'MTEITLGEAVASYIDTVKGPARRAALAELDRLSRWYGPDKPLGAMRGHDVATYAEAMGPSSPETSRRAAQVRG' A
#
# COMPACT_ATOMS: atom_id res chain seq x y z
N MET A 1 -2.00 -23.37 3.59
CA MET A 1 -2.76 -22.10 3.54
C MET A 1 -2.13 -21.28 2.44
N THR A 2 -2.85 -20.94 1.38
CA THR A 2 -2.32 -20.13 0.28
C THR A 2 -2.05 -18.72 0.80
N GLU A 3 -0.81 -18.27 0.70
CA GLU A 3 -0.43 -16.92 1.10
C GLU A 3 -1.04 -15.94 0.10
N ILE A 4 -1.82 -14.98 0.59
CA ILE A 4 -2.45 -13.94 -0.23
C ILE A 4 -1.35 -13.00 -0.72
N THR A 5 -1.29 -12.76 -2.03
CA THR A 5 -0.35 -11.81 -2.63
C THR A 5 -0.81 -10.37 -2.41
N LEU A 6 0.12 -9.41 -2.52
CA LEU A 6 -0.21 -7.99 -2.43
C LEU A 6 -1.26 -7.61 -3.49
N GLY A 7 -1.16 -8.13 -4.70
CA GLY A 7 -2.14 -7.88 -5.77
C GLY A 7 -3.56 -8.33 -5.41
N GLU A 8 -3.70 -9.54 -4.86
CA GLU A 8 -5.01 -10.07 -4.44
C GLU A 8 -5.58 -9.28 -3.25
N ALA A 9 -4.74 -8.92 -2.29
CA ALA A 9 -5.15 -8.10 -1.16
C ALA A 9 -5.64 -6.71 -1.58
N VAL A 10 -4.93 -6.07 -2.53
CA VAL A 10 -5.33 -4.77 -3.09
C VAL A 10 -6.68 -4.86 -3.80
N ALA A 11 -6.88 -5.90 -4.63
CA ALA A 11 -8.14 -6.10 -5.33
C ALA A 11 -9.30 -6.28 -4.34
N SER A 12 -9.11 -7.10 -3.30
CA SER A 12 -10.12 -7.30 -2.26
C SER A 12 -10.39 -6.03 -1.46
N TYR A 13 -9.36 -5.25 -1.11
CA TYR A 13 -9.53 -4.00 -0.37
C TYR A 13 -10.31 -2.95 -1.17
N ILE A 14 -9.99 -2.77 -2.45
CA ILE A 14 -10.66 -1.77 -3.30
C ILE A 14 -12.13 -2.10 -3.55
N ASP A 15 -12.53 -3.37 -3.47
CA ASP A 15 -13.95 -3.72 -3.50
C ASP A 15 -14.70 -3.18 -2.27
N THR A 16 -14.05 -3.16 -1.10
CA THR A 16 -14.62 -2.61 0.13
C THR A 16 -14.67 -1.08 0.18
N VAL A 17 -13.77 -0.38 -0.53
CA VAL A 17 -13.73 1.08 -0.55
C VAL A 17 -14.79 1.64 -1.49
N LYS A 18 -15.71 2.46 -0.97
CA LYS A 18 -16.78 3.10 -1.76
C LYS A 18 -16.55 4.61 -1.90
N GLY A 19 -17.21 5.19 -2.90
CA GLY A 19 -17.26 6.64 -3.09
C GLY A 19 -15.93 7.25 -3.60
N PRO A 20 -15.73 8.57 -3.39
CA PRO A 20 -14.63 9.31 -4.02
C PRO A 20 -13.23 8.86 -3.55
N ALA A 21 -13.12 8.28 -2.35
CA ALA A 21 -11.87 7.75 -1.82
C ALA A 21 -11.35 6.54 -2.62
N ARG A 22 -12.23 5.81 -3.33
CA ARG A 22 -11.85 4.61 -4.08
C ARG A 22 -10.82 4.89 -5.17
N ARG A 23 -10.95 6.01 -5.88
CA ARG A 23 -9.99 6.38 -6.95
C ARG A 23 -8.62 6.72 -6.39
N ALA A 24 -8.57 7.47 -5.30
CA ALA A 24 -7.30 7.83 -4.64
C ALA A 24 -6.62 6.59 -4.05
N ALA A 25 -7.38 5.72 -3.39
CA ALA A 25 -6.87 4.46 -2.85
C ALA A 25 -6.33 3.54 -3.95
N LEU A 26 -7.04 3.40 -5.08
CA LEU A 26 -6.60 2.57 -6.20
C LEU A 26 -5.30 3.10 -6.82
N ALA A 27 -5.16 4.42 -6.97
CA ALA A 27 -3.95 5.02 -7.51
C ALA A 27 -2.72 4.77 -6.62
N GLU A 28 -2.86 4.93 -5.31
CA GLU A 28 -1.76 4.69 -4.36
C GLU A 28 -1.42 3.20 -4.23
N LEU A 29 -2.43 2.32 -4.24
CA LEU A 29 -2.20 0.87 -4.16
C LEU A 29 -1.62 0.27 -5.44
N ASP A 30 -2.00 0.77 -6.63
CA ASP A 30 -1.35 0.39 -7.89
C ASP A 30 0.13 0.78 -7.88
N ARG A 31 0.43 2.00 -7.40
CA ARG A 31 1.81 2.49 -7.26
C ARG A 31 2.62 1.64 -6.27
N LEU A 32 2.07 1.35 -5.09
CA LEU A 32 2.69 0.46 -4.10
C LEU A 32 2.94 -0.93 -4.66
N SER A 33 1.93 -1.50 -5.34
CA SER A 33 2.01 -2.84 -5.92
C SER A 33 3.09 -2.94 -6.99
N ARG A 34 3.25 -1.92 -7.84
CA ARG A 34 4.33 -1.86 -8.85
C ARG A 34 5.72 -1.70 -8.23
N TRP A 35 5.84 -0.95 -7.14
CA TRP A 35 7.12 -0.73 -6.47
C TRP A 35 7.56 -1.96 -5.67
N TYR A 36 6.65 -2.55 -4.87
CA TYR A 36 6.97 -3.69 -4.01
C TYR A 36 7.00 -5.00 -4.80
N GLY A 37 6.09 -5.18 -5.75
CA GLY A 37 5.86 -6.39 -6.54
C GLY A 37 4.49 -7.02 -6.22
N PRO A 38 3.58 -7.17 -7.20
CA PRO A 38 2.22 -7.66 -6.97
C PRO A 38 2.16 -9.13 -6.54
N ASP A 39 3.09 -9.96 -7.02
CA ASP A 39 3.19 -11.39 -6.74
C ASP A 39 3.77 -11.72 -5.35
N LYS A 40 4.30 -10.72 -4.64
CA LYS A 40 4.87 -10.97 -3.32
C LYS A 40 3.76 -11.26 -2.31
N PRO A 41 3.94 -12.25 -1.42
CA PRO A 41 2.99 -12.53 -0.37
C PRO A 41 2.89 -11.33 0.57
N LEU A 42 1.65 -10.91 0.88
CA LEU A 42 1.39 -9.77 1.77
C LEU A 42 2.02 -9.99 3.15
N GLY A 43 2.06 -11.24 3.64
CA GLY A 43 2.69 -11.61 4.89
C GLY A 43 4.22 -11.45 4.93
N ALA A 44 4.87 -11.29 3.78
CA ALA A 44 6.30 -10.97 3.70
C ALA A 44 6.57 -9.46 3.80
N MET A 45 5.55 -8.61 3.62
CA MET A 45 5.70 -7.15 3.74
C MET A 45 5.94 -6.77 5.20
N ARG A 46 7.06 -6.09 5.47
CA ARG A 46 7.43 -5.60 6.80
C ARG A 46 7.21 -4.09 6.90
N GLY A 47 7.10 -3.59 8.13
CA GLY A 47 7.02 -2.15 8.37
C GLY A 47 8.19 -1.37 7.78
N HIS A 48 9.37 -2.01 7.69
CA HIS A 48 10.53 -1.45 7.00
C HIS A 48 10.28 -1.21 5.50
N ASP A 49 9.65 -2.15 4.79
CA ASP A 49 9.35 -1.99 3.36
C ASP A 49 8.39 -0.81 3.13
N VAL A 50 7.41 -0.64 4.02
CA VAL A 50 6.45 0.47 3.97
C VAL A 50 7.15 1.81 4.25
N ALA A 51 8.07 1.85 5.21
CA ALA A 51 8.87 3.04 5.49
C ALA A 51 9.78 3.39 4.30
N THR A 52 10.40 2.40 3.67
CA THR A 52 11.24 2.58 2.48
C THR A 52 10.42 3.06 1.29
N TYR A 53 9.20 2.55 1.08
CA TYR A 53 8.28 3.05 0.07
C TYR A 53 7.96 4.53 0.26
N ALA A 54 7.67 4.95 1.50
CA ALA A 54 7.35 6.35 1.82
C ALA A 54 8.51 7.31 1.51
N GLU A 55 9.75 6.88 1.73
CA GLU A 55 10.94 7.66 1.38
C GLU A 55 11.20 7.65 -0.14
N ALA A 56 11.05 6.50 -0.79
CA ALA A 56 11.38 6.33 -2.21
C ALA A 56 10.40 7.04 -3.15
N MET A 57 9.11 7.06 -2.80
CA MET A 57 8.07 7.69 -3.63
C MET A 57 7.78 9.14 -3.23
N GLY A 58 8.28 9.59 -2.07
CA GLY A 58 7.90 10.85 -1.46
C GLY A 58 6.41 10.92 -1.10
N PRO A 59 5.96 11.97 -0.42
CA PRO A 59 4.57 12.09 -0.04
C PRO A 59 3.70 12.37 -1.25
N SER A 60 3.00 11.34 -1.75
CA SER A 60 1.98 11.50 -2.79
C SER A 60 0.70 12.16 -2.25
N SER A 61 0.56 12.30 -0.93
CA SER A 61 -0.48 13.09 -0.26
C SER A 61 -0.06 13.39 1.20
N PRO A 62 -0.53 14.51 1.79
CA PRO A 62 -0.23 14.87 3.18
C PRO A 62 -0.71 13.83 4.20
N GLU A 63 -1.74 13.04 3.87
CA GLU A 63 -2.21 11.93 4.71
C GLU A 63 -1.20 10.77 4.76
N THR A 64 -0.52 10.49 3.64
CA THR A 64 0.52 9.45 3.53
C THR A 64 1.76 9.81 4.35
N SER A 65 2.17 11.09 4.37
CA SER A 65 3.21 11.60 5.29
C SER A 65 2.88 11.33 6.76
N ARG A 66 1.62 11.54 7.15
CA ARG A 66 1.18 11.38 8.55
C ARG A 66 1.23 9.91 8.99
N ARG A 67 0.83 8.99 8.11
CA ARG A 67 0.88 7.54 8.38
C ARG A 67 2.32 7.01 8.39
N ALA A 68 3.19 7.50 7.50
CA ALA A 68 4.61 7.14 7.51
C ALA A 68 5.32 7.59 8.79
N ALA A 69 4.96 8.77 9.32
CA ALA A 69 5.48 9.25 10.61
C ALA A 69 5.04 8.38 11.79
N GLN A 70 3.82 7.81 11.76
CA GLN A 70 3.30 6.95 12.82
C GLN A 70 3.99 5.57 12.89
N VAL A 71 4.55 5.09 11.78
CA VAL A 71 5.31 3.81 11.75
C VAL A 71 6.75 3.99 12.24
N ARG A 72 7.26 5.23 12.26
CA ARG A 72 8.62 5.58 12.70
C ARG A 72 8.74 5.84 14.21
N GLY A 73 7.63 5.91 14.94
CA GLY A 73 7.59 6.10 16.40
C GLY A 73 7.19 4.81 17.10
#